data_AF-A0A929KDP3-F1
#
_entry.id   AF-A0A929KDP3-F1
#
_cell.length_a   1.000
_cell.length_b   1.000
_cell.length_c   1.000
_cell.angle_alpha   90.00
_cell.angle_beta   90.00
_cell.angle_gamma   90.00
#
_symmetry.space_group_name_H-M   'P 1'
#
loop_
_entity.id
_entity.type
_entity.pdbx_description
1 polymer ?
#
loop_
_entity_poly.entity_id
_entity_poly.type
_entity_poly.pdbx_seq_one_letter_code
_entity_poly.pdbx_strand_id
1 'polypeptide(L)'
;MEQDKNTRYCSKCLHFNGDDNTCAAFPDGIPDQLLSGKIKHVSKFPEQIGKDVFVDAYQYWTDQGLTMHPMMGVDDFEVED
;
A
#
# COMPACT_ATOMS: atom_id res chain seq x y z
N MET A 1 -9.94 8.70 -21.29
CA MET A 1 -8.70 7.92 -21.18
C MET A 1 -8.72 7.34 -19.78
N GLU A 2 -9.14 6.08 -19.69
CA GLU A 2 -9.61 5.42 -18.47
C GLU A 2 -8.47 4.61 -17.84
N GLN A 3 -7.95 5.11 -16.72
CA GLN A 3 -7.42 4.34 -15.59
C GLN A 3 -6.41 3.20 -15.85
N ASP A 4 -5.24 3.51 -16.42
CA ASP A 4 -4.04 2.67 -16.26
C ASP A 4 -3.21 3.10 -15.04
N LYS A 5 -3.83 3.25 -13.86
CA LYS A 5 -3.08 3.39 -12.60
C LYS A 5 -2.73 2.01 -12.08
N ASN A 6 -1.79 1.34 -12.74
CA ASN A 6 -1.36 0.00 -12.35
C ASN A 6 -0.37 0.03 -11.17
N THR A 7 -0.68 0.79 -10.11
CA THR A 7 0.06 0.83 -8.82
C THR A 7 -0.14 -0.43 -7.99
N ARG A 8 -0.25 -1.59 -8.64
CA ARG A 8 -0.75 -2.85 -8.07
C ARG A 8 0.00 -3.31 -6.82
N TYR A 9 1.30 -3.03 -6.74
CA TYR A 9 2.11 -3.34 -5.56
C TYR A 9 2.24 -2.16 -4.61
N CYS A 10 2.44 -0.94 -5.13
CA CYS A 10 2.51 0.26 -4.29
C CYS A 10 1.25 0.42 -3.44
N SER A 11 0.06 0.24 -4.00
CA SER A 11 -1.22 0.35 -3.29
C SER A 11 -1.43 -0.67 -2.17
N LYS A 12 -0.60 -1.73 -2.13
CA LYS A 12 -0.62 -2.76 -1.08
C LYS A 12 0.50 -2.59 -0.07
N CYS A 13 1.42 -1.65 -0.32
CA CYS A 13 2.56 -1.41 0.52
C CYS A 13 2.17 -0.52 1.70
N LEU A 14 2.59 -0.89 2.91
CA LEU A 14 2.38 -0.08 4.13
C LEU A 14 2.98 1.33 4.03
N HIS A 15 4.07 1.50 3.26
CA HIS A 15 4.83 2.75 3.17
C HIS A 15 4.36 3.68 2.04
N PHE A 16 3.44 3.24 1.19
CA PHE A 16 2.98 4.03 0.05
C PHE A 16 1.81 4.92 0.44
N ASN A 17 1.90 6.20 0.13
CA ASN A 17 0.81 7.15 0.27
C ASN A 17 0.04 7.23 -1.06
N GLY A 18 -1.14 6.63 -1.09
CA GLY A 18 -1.99 6.59 -2.29
C GLY A 18 -2.65 7.90 -2.67
N ASP A 19 -2.90 8.79 -1.71
CA ASP A 19 -3.50 10.10 -1.94
C ASP A 19 -2.54 11.00 -2.73
N ASP A 20 -1.29 11.07 -2.28
CA ASP A 20 -0.24 11.88 -2.92
C ASP A 20 0.53 11.12 -4.01
N ASN A 21 0.33 9.80 -4.16
CA ASN A 21 1.15 8.90 -4.99
C ASN A 21 2.66 9.00 -4.68
N THR A 22 2.99 9.14 -3.39
CA THR A 22 4.37 9.29 -2.89
C THR A 22 4.81 8.10 -2.05
N CYS A 23 6.13 7.91 -1.94
CA CYS A 23 6.74 6.90 -1.09
C CYS A 23 7.96 7.51 -0.41
N ALA A 24 8.12 7.28 0.90
CA ALA A 24 9.25 7.82 1.67
C ALA A 24 10.61 7.33 1.16
N ALA A 25 10.66 6.15 0.52
CA ALA A 25 11.87 5.61 -0.09
C ALA A 25 12.28 6.35 -1.38
N PHE A 26 11.35 7.07 -2.01
CA PHE A 26 11.55 7.78 -3.27
C PHE A 26 10.96 9.21 -3.20
N PRO A 27 11.55 10.12 -2.41
CA PRO A 27 11.02 11.47 -2.22
C PRO A 27 11.08 12.33 -3.49
N ASP A 28 12.03 12.06 -4.38
CA ASP A 28 12.14 12.72 -5.69
C ASP A 28 11.18 12.15 -6.76
N GLY A 29 10.42 11.11 -6.42
CA GLY A 29 9.45 10.46 -7.29
C GLY A 29 9.71 8.96 -7.48
N ILE A 30 8.62 8.19 -7.53
CA ILE A 30 8.67 6.73 -7.67
C ILE A 30 8.98 6.38 -9.14
N PRO A 31 9.99 5.53 -9.42
CA PRO A 31 10.27 5.05 -10.76
C PRO A 31 9.04 4.41 -11.41
N ASP A 32 8.79 4.74 -12.69
CA ASP A 32 7.60 4.28 -13.42
C ASP A 32 7.48 2.74 -13.44
N GLN A 33 8.60 2.02 -13.46
CA GLN A 33 8.59 0.55 -13.42
C GLN A 33 8.04 -0.01 -12.10
N LEU A 34 8.29 0.68 -10.98
CA LEU A 34 7.73 0.34 -9.67
C LEU A 34 6.26 0.76 -9.61
N LEU A 35 5.96 1.97 -10.06
CA LEU A 35 4.62 2.55 -10.04
C LEU A 35 3.64 1.81 -10.96
N SER A 36 4.10 1.28 -12.09
CA SER A 36 3.31 0.44 -13.01
C SER A 36 3.17 -1.02 -12.54
N GLY A 37 3.84 -1.39 -11.45
CA GLY A 37 3.86 -2.77 -10.97
C GLY A 37 4.62 -3.72 -11.90
N LYS A 38 5.44 -3.22 -12.83
CA LYS A 38 6.30 -4.05 -13.67
C LYS A 38 7.41 -4.71 -12.87
N ILE A 39 7.93 -4.02 -11.85
CA ILE A 39 8.88 -4.56 -10.87
C ILE A 39 8.32 -4.40 -9.46
N LYS A 40 8.66 -5.35 -8.57
CA LYS A 40 8.27 -5.31 -7.16
C LYS A 40 9.43 -4.77 -6.32
N HIS A 41 9.12 -3.90 -5.36
CA HIS A 41 10.11 -3.30 -4.46
C HIS A 41 10.57 -4.29 -3.36
N VAL A 42 11.16 -5.43 -3.72
CA VAL A 42 11.54 -6.47 -2.74
C VAL A 42 12.94 -6.26 -2.12
N SER A 43 13.73 -5.36 -2.69
CA SER A 43 15.10 -5.09 -2.25
C SER A 43 15.42 -3.60 -2.37
N LYS A 44 16.46 -3.17 -1.66
CA LYS A 44 16.94 -1.79 -1.72
C LYS A 44 17.43 -1.44 -3.13
N PHE A 45 16.90 -0.36 -3.70
CA PHE A 45 17.40 0.22 -4.96
C PHE A 45 18.53 1.21 -4.70
N PRO A 46 19.44 1.43 -5.67
CA PRO A 46 20.54 2.39 -5.53
C PRO A 46 20.06 3.83 -5.33
N GLU A 47 18.96 4.19 -5.99
CA GLU A 47 18.39 5.54 -5.94
C GLU A 47 17.45 5.77 -4.74
N GLN A 48 17.15 4.74 -3.94
CA GLN A 48 16.21 4.88 -2.82
C GLN A 48 16.89 5.53 -1.61
N ILE A 49 16.11 6.30 -0.86
CA ILE A 49 16.49 6.80 0.46
C ILE A 49 16.04 5.80 1.54
N GLY A 50 16.89 5.61 2.55
CA GLY A 50 16.59 4.69 3.66
C GLY A 50 16.77 3.21 3.29
N LYS A 51 15.97 2.36 3.93
CA LYS A 51 16.04 0.89 3.81
C LYS A 51 14.69 0.22 3.65
N ASP A 52 13.61 1.00 3.57
CA ASP A 52 12.27 0.49 3.43
C ASP A 52 12.11 -0.21 2.08
N VAL A 53 11.40 -1.33 2.13
CA VAL A 53 11.07 -2.17 0.99
C VAL A 53 9.58 -2.50 1.07
N PHE A 54 9.05 -3.19 0.08
CA PHE A 54 7.65 -3.61 0.06
C PHE A 54 7.29 -4.39 1.33
N VAL A 55 6.33 -3.85 2.08
CA VAL A 55 5.67 -4.51 3.21
C VAL A 55 4.20 -4.63 2.86
N ASP A 56 3.69 -5.85 2.74
CA ASP A 56 2.27 -6.08 2.48
C ASP A 56 1.46 -5.60 3.70
N ALA A 57 0.65 -4.56 3.52
CA ALA A 57 -0.10 -3.95 4.60
C ALA A 57 -1.08 -4.96 5.23
N TYR A 58 -1.72 -5.83 4.43
CA TYR A 58 -2.64 -6.83 4.93
C TYR A 58 -1.94 -7.86 5.81
N GLN A 59 -0.81 -8.39 5.35
CA GLN A 59 -0.02 -9.32 6.14
C GLN A 59 0.52 -8.65 7.41
N TYR A 60 1.02 -7.42 7.32
CA TYR A 60 1.55 -6.68 8.47
C TYR A 60 0.50 -6.53 9.58
N TRP A 61 -0.71 -6.06 9.26
CA TRP A 61 -1.76 -5.90 10.26
C TRP A 61 -2.26 -7.25 10.80
N THR A 62 -2.37 -8.26 9.94
CA THR A 62 -2.75 -9.63 10.35
C THR A 62 -1.72 -10.21 11.33
N ASP A 63 -0.43 -10.02 11.08
CA ASP A 63 0.66 -10.47 11.96
C ASP A 63 0.66 -9.74 13.31
N GLN A 64 0.18 -8.50 13.34
CA GLN A 64 -0.02 -7.73 14.58
C GLN A 64 -1.30 -8.16 15.35
N GLY A 65 -2.00 -9.20 14.89
CA GLY A 65 -3.25 -9.67 15.50
C GLY A 65 -4.45 -8.77 15.21
N LEU A 66 -4.30 -7.79 14.33
CA LEU A 66 -5.39 -6.95 13.85
C LEU A 66 -5.98 -7.64 12.62
N THR A 67 -7.07 -8.39 12.81
CA THR A 67 -7.88 -8.82 11.68
C THR A 67 -8.44 -7.56 11.04
N MET A 68 -8.00 -7.25 9.81
CA MET A 68 -8.70 -6.28 9.00
C MET A 68 -10.06 -6.86 8.69
N HIS A 69 -11.04 -6.59 9.56
CA HIS A 69 -12.43 -6.77 9.21
C HIS A 69 -12.62 -5.94 7.94
N PRO A 70 -13.01 -6.55 6.79
CA PRO A 70 -13.56 -5.73 5.74
C PRO A 70 -14.61 -4.86 6.40
N MET A 71 -14.67 -3.57 6.07
CA MET A 71 -15.87 -2.78 6.29
C MET A 71 -17.01 -3.44 5.48
N MET A 72 -17.46 -4.62 5.87
CA MET A 72 -18.88 -4.93 5.81
C MET A 72 -19.48 -3.92 6.74
N GLY A 73 -20.50 -3.22 6.24
CA GLY A 73 -21.13 -2.11 6.91
C GLY A 73 -21.32 -2.43 8.39
N VAL A 74 -21.26 -1.38 9.20
CA VAL A 74 -22.04 -1.38 10.43
C VAL A 74 -23.47 -1.76 10.03
N ASP A 75 -23.80 -3.05 10.04
CA ASP A 75 -25.17 -3.48 10.09
C ASP A 75 -25.68 -2.85 11.38
N ASP A 76 -26.69 -1.99 11.23
CA ASP A 76 -27.34 -1.26 12.29
C ASP A 76 -27.44 -2.15 13.52
N PHE A 77 -26.77 -1.73 14.59
CA PHE A 77 -26.99 -2.26 15.91
C PHE A 77 -28.43 -1.91 16.29
N GLU A 78 -29.38 -2.78 15.94
CA GLU A 78 -30.74 -2.71 16.47
C GLU A 78 -30.66 -3.02 17.96
N VAL A 79 -30.74 -1.96 18.76
CA VAL A 79 -31.09 -2.07 20.18
C VAL A 79 -32.56 -2.48 20.21
N GLU A 80 -32.83 -3.75 20.46
CA GLU A 80 -34.17 -4.17 20.88
C GLU A 80 -34.38 -3.71 22.33
N ASP A 81 -35.46 -2.95 22.55
CA ASP A 81 -35.94 -2.44 23.85
C ASP A 81 -36.50 -3.57 24.74
#